data_AF-A0A7C2ZE29-F1
#
_entry.id   AF-A0A7C2ZE29-F1
#
_cell.length_a   1.000
_cell.length_b   1.000
_cell.length_c   1.000
_cell.angle_alpha   90.00
_cell.angle_beta   90.00
_cell.angle_gamma   90.00
#
_symmetry.space_group_name_H-M   'P 1'
#
loop_
_entity.id
_entity.type
_entity.pdbx_description
1 polymer ?
#
loop_
_entity_poly.entity_id
_entity_poly.type
_entity_poly.pdbx_seq_one_letter_code
_entity_poly.pdbx_strand_id
1 'polypeptide(L)'
;MKGVNFWSFLFASQMGGYAMMILDEVYAKWFGLFGLFPGIKDPAWFIHHQIDSTLFAIPLVLPFVWNKVPGPGLVKGILYGIAWHIFVVIVSLIGGAGGAEWFQKPMTANIQISLIILHIVWGGITGFLYNPSQEAKE
;
A
#
# COMPACT_ATOMS: atom_id res chain seq x y z
N MET A 1 -13.16 -7.56 -11.98
CA MET A 1 -14.07 -6.59 -11.35
C MET A 1 -15.44 -7.15 -11.00
N LYS A 2 -15.97 -8.18 -11.69
CA LYS A 2 -17.15 -8.91 -11.20
C LYS A 2 -16.88 -9.43 -9.77
N GLY A 3 -17.83 -9.27 -8.85
CA GLY A 3 -17.66 -9.57 -7.43
C GLY A 3 -16.94 -8.50 -6.58
N VAL A 4 -16.38 -7.43 -7.16
CA VAL A 4 -15.74 -6.36 -6.37
C VAL A 4 -16.79 -5.33 -5.96
N ASN A 5 -16.85 -5.00 -4.67
CA ASN A 5 -17.63 -3.85 -4.20
C ASN A 5 -16.86 -2.56 -4.47
N PHE A 6 -17.12 -1.93 -5.62
CA PHE A 6 -16.34 -0.77 -6.09
C PHE A 6 -16.31 0.38 -5.08
N TRP A 7 -17.45 0.78 -4.51
CA TRP A 7 -17.51 1.91 -3.59
C TRP A 7 -16.76 1.64 -2.29
N SER A 8 -16.89 0.42 -1.76
CA SER A 8 -16.13 0.02 -0.57
C SER A 8 -14.63 -0.04 -0.87
N PHE A 9 -14.23 -0.57 -2.02
CA PHE A 9 -12.83 -0.60 -2.47
C PHE A 9 -12.24 0.81 -2.61
N LEU A 10 -12.95 1.71 -3.31
CA LEU A 10 -12.50 3.08 -3.52
C LEU A 10 -12.31 3.78 -2.18
N PHE A 11 -13.31 3.71 -1.29
CA PHE A 11 -13.21 4.29 0.04
C PHE A 11 -12.05 3.69 0.85
N ALA A 12 -11.96 2.37 0.93
CA ALA A 12 -10.94 1.68 1.73
C ALA A 12 -9.52 2.00 1.25
N SER A 13 -9.28 2.01 -0.06
CA SER A 13 -7.96 2.28 -0.63
C SER A 13 -7.53 3.75 -0.49
N GLN A 14 -8.46 4.69 -0.58
CA GLN A 14 -8.20 6.10 -0.30
C GLN A 14 -7.85 6.30 1.19
N MET A 15 -8.61 5.67 2.11
CA MET A 15 -8.30 5.73 3.54
C MET A 15 -6.95 5.10 3.87
N GLY A 16 -6.55 4.03 3.18
CA GLY A 16 -5.21 3.46 3.28
C GLY A 16 -4.11 4.45 2.87
N GLY A 17 -4.30 5.17 1.77
CA GLY A 17 -3.36 6.20 1.29
C GLY A 17 -3.25 7.39 2.26
N TYR A 18 -4.38 7.89 2.77
CA TYR A 18 -4.37 8.91 3.82
C TYR A 18 -3.66 8.44 5.09
N ALA A 19 -3.90 7.21 5.55
CA ALA A 19 -3.27 6.67 6.75
C ALA A 19 -1.74 6.61 6.61
N MET A 20 -1.23 6.19 5.45
CA MET A 20 0.20 6.23 5.14
C MET A 20 0.77 7.64 5.24
N MET A 21 0.15 8.59 4.57
CA MET A 21 0.62 9.97 4.55
C MET A 21 0.62 10.59 5.96
N ILE A 22 -0.46 10.40 6.72
CA ILE A 22 -0.56 10.90 8.10
C ILE A 22 0.51 10.26 8.98
N LEU A 23 0.74 8.95 8.86
CA LEU A 23 1.80 8.27 9.61
C LEU A 23 3.18 8.84 9.26
N ASP A 24 3.47 9.02 7.97
CA ASP A 24 4.76 9.54 7.50
C ASP A 24 5.03 10.97 8.00
N GLU A 25 3.99 11.81 8.05
CA GLU A 25 4.09 13.21 8.49
C GLU A 25 4.13 13.34 10.02
N VAL A 26 3.19 12.70 10.73
CA VAL A 26 3.05 12.83 12.20
C VAL A 26 4.26 12.25 12.93
N TYR A 27 4.81 11.15 12.43
CA TYR A 27 5.96 10.48 13.03
C TYR A 27 7.27 10.80 12.32
N ALA A 28 7.33 11.88 11.54
CA ALA A 28 8.53 12.30 10.82
C ALA A 28 9.74 12.40 11.77
N LYS A 29 10.83 11.72 11.40
CA LYS A 29 12.09 11.61 12.15
C LYS A 29 12.00 10.86 13.48
N TRP A 30 10.85 10.26 13.82
CA TRP A 30 10.73 9.44 15.03
C TRP A 30 11.65 8.22 14.91
N PHE A 31 12.61 8.10 15.83
CA PHE A 31 13.69 7.11 15.76
C PHE A 31 14.48 7.10 14.42
N GLY A 32 14.50 8.23 13.71
CA GLY A 32 15.13 8.33 12.39
C GLY A 32 14.36 7.65 11.25
N LEU A 33 13.06 7.38 11.45
CA LEU A 33 12.13 6.86 10.46
C LEU A 33 11.20 7.97 9.94
N PHE A 34 10.48 7.68 8.84
CA PHE A 34 9.42 8.53 8.28
C PHE A 34 9.87 9.94 7.84
N GLY A 35 8.90 10.77 7.44
CA GLY A 35 9.15 12.07 6.80
C GLY A 35 9.81 11.91 5.44
N LEU A 36 9.46 10.84 4.72
CA LEU A 36 10.04 10.48 3.44
C LEU A 36 9.43 11.27 2.28
N PHE A 37 8.17 11.68 2.42
CA PHE A 37 7.40 12.23 1.34
C PHE A 37 6.94 13.68 1.60
N PRO A 38 6.67 14.45 0.54
CA PRO A 38 6.18 15.83 0.68
C PRO A 38 4.82 15.96 1.38
N GLY A 39 3.99 14.92 1.31
CA GLY A 39 2.66 14.91 1.91
C GLY A 39 1.70 15.92 1.27
N ILE A 40 0.79 16.48 2.08
CA ILE A 40 -0.21 17.47 1.64
C ILE A 40 0.38 18.80 1.15
N LYS A 41 1.66 19.06 1.43
CA LYS A 41 2.34 20.30 1.02
C LYS A 41 2.60 20.35 -0.49
N ASP A 42 2.57 19.20 -1.15
CA ASP A 42 2.63 19.08 -2.61
C ASP A 42 1.33 18.41 -3.12
N PRO A 43 0.35 19.21 -3.61
CA PRO A 43 -0.92 18.67 -4.08
C PRO A 43 -0.79 17.72 -5.27
N ALA A 44 0.20 17.91 -6.14
CA ALA A 44 0.40 17.06 -7.30
C ALA A 44 0.91 15.68 -6.87
N TRP A 45 1.91 15.65 -5.97
CA TRP A 45 2.36 14.42 -5.35
C TRP A 45 1.23 13.72 -4.59
N PHE A 46 0.46 14.47 -3.81
CA PHE A 46 -0.66 13.92 -3.03
C PHE A 46 -1.71 13.24 -3.93
N ILE A 47 -2.13 13.88 -5.03
CA ILE A 47 -3.10 13.32 -5.96
C ILE A 47 -2.55 12.04 -6.60
N HIS A 48 -1.30 12.06 -7.08
CA HIS A 48 -0.67 10.86 -7.64
C HIS A 48 -0.59 9.73 -6.60
N HIS A 49 -0.20 10.05 -5.37
CA HIS A 49 -0.13 9.07 -4.29
C HIS A 49 -1.48 8.41 -4.00
N GLN A 50 -2.58 9.19 -4.00
CA GLN A 50 -3.93 8.63 -3.82
C GLN A 50 -4.35 7.73 -4.99
N ILE A 51 -4.02 8.12 -6.23
CA ILE A 51 -4.28 7.30 -7.42
C ILE A 51 -3.51 5.98 -7.31
N ASP A 52 -2.21 6.05 -7.01
CA ASP A 52 -1.33 4.89 -6.86
C ASP A 52 -1.82 3.96 -5.74
N SER A 53 -2.18 4.53 -4.58
CA SER A 53 -2.76 3.79 -3.44
C SER A 53 -3.99 2.97 -3.86
N THR A 54 -4.88 3.57 -4.67
CA THR A 54 -6.06 2.86 -5.19
C THR A 54 -5.70 1.82 -6.24
N LEU A 55 -4.86 2.14 -7.21
CA LEU A 55 -4.47 1.21 -8.28
C LEU A 55 -3.75 -0.02 -7.71
N PHE A 56 -2.82 0.18 -6.79
CA PHE A 56 -2.05 -0.91 -6.18
C PHE A 56 -2.84 -1.71 -5.15
N ALA A 57 -4.01 -1.24 -4.71
CA ALA A 57 -4.91 -2.01 -3.87
C ALA A 57 -5.83 -2.96 -4.66
N ILE A 58 -5.91 -2.81 -6.00
CA ILE A 58 -6.79 -3.63 -6.84
C ILE A 58 -6.56 -5.13 -6.62
N PRO A 59 -5.33 -5.68 -6.64
CA PRO A 59 -5.11 -7.12 -6.50
C PRO A 59 -5.69 -7.70 -5.21
N LEU A 60 -5.59 -6.98 -4.09
CA LEU A 60 -6.13 -7.41 -2.78
C LEU A 60 -7.63 -7.69 -2.84
N VAL A 61 -8.39 -6.82 -3.50
CA VAL A 61 -9.88 -6.87 -3.48
C VAL A 61 -10.47 -7.79 -4.54
N LEU A 62 -9.64 -8.34 -5.44
CA LEU A 62 -10.10 -9.32 -6.43
C LEU A 62 -10.58 -10.59 -5.71
N PRO A 63 -11.77 -11.14 -6.05
CA PRO A 63 -12.36 -12.26 -5.32
C PRO A 63 -11.41 -13.47 -5.18
N PHE A 64 -10.66 -13.79 -6.23
CA PHE A 64 -9.71 -14.92 -6.20
C PHE A 64 -8.52 -14.71 -5.25
N VAL A 65 -8.13 -13.47 -4.96
CA VAL A 65 -7.10 -13.14 -3.96
C VAL A 65 -7.76 -13.08 -2.60
N TRP A 66 -8.81 -12.28 -2.47
CA TRP A 66 -9.52 -12.05 -1.23
C TRP A 66 -9.96 -13.36 -0.56
N ASN A 67 -10.46 -14.34 -1.34
CA ASN A 67 -10.94 -15.61 -0.80
C ASN A 67 -9.81 -16.60 -0.47
N LYS A 68 -8.61 -16.41 -1.01
CA LYS A 68 -7.45 -17.28 -0.75
C LYS A 68 -6.60 -16.82 0.43
N VAL A 69 -6.54 -15.50 0.68
CA VAL A 69 -5.77 -14.98 1.82
C VAL A 69 -6.53 -15.30 3.11
N PRO A 70 -5.93 -15.98 4.09
CA PRO A 70 -6.64 -16.37 5.31
C PRO A 70 -6.90 -15.20 6.26
N GLY A 71 -7.87 -15.38 7.17
CA GLY A 71 -8.15 -14.45 8.27
C GLY A 71 -9.18 -13.36 7.95
N PRO A 72 -9.45 -12.45 8.91
CA PRO A 72 -10.32 -11.30 8.71
C PRO A 72 -9.68 -10.23 7.82
N GLY A 73 -10.47 -9.25 7.37
CA GLY A 73 -10.03 -8.20 6.43
C GLY A 73 -8.73 -7.49 6.83
N LEU A 74 -8.59 -7.10 8.11
CA LEU A 74 -7.35 -6.50 8.63
C LEU A 74 -6.12 -7.41 8.41
N VAL A 75 -6.25 -8.70 8.74
CA VAL A 75 -5.16 -9.67 8.59
C VAL A 75 -4.82 -9.87 7.11
N LYS A 76 -5.84 -10.00 6.24
CA LYS A 76 -5.63 -10.08 4.78
C LYS A 76 -4.86 -8.84 4.27
N GLY A 77 -5.26 -7.67 4.75
CA GLY A 77 -4.63 -6.39 4.44
C GLY A 77 -3.17 -6.31 4.86
N ILE A 78 -2.84 -6.71 6.09
CA ILE A 78 -1.45 -6.74 6.59
C ILE A 78 -0.60 -7.70 5.77
N LEU A 79 -1.08 -8.93 5.53
CA LEU A 79 -0.38 -9.92 4.72
C LEU A 79 -0.12 -9.40 3.31
N TYR A 80 -1.11 -8.73 2.72
CA TYR A 80 -0.97 -8.09 1.42
C TYR A 80 0.04 -6.94 1.43
N GLY A 81 0.01 -6.06 2.43
CA GLY A 81 0.99 -4.97 2.56
C GLY A 81 2.43 -5.47 2.65
N ILE A 82 2.67 -6.55 3.39
CA ILE A 82 3.98 -7.22 3.45
C ILE A 82 4.36 -7.77 2.08
N ALA A 83 3.46 -8.53 1.44
CA ALA A 83 3.72 -9.12 0.13
C ALA A 83 4.00 -8.05 -0.94
N TRP A 84 3.25 -6.94 -0.90
CA TRP A 84 3.43 -5.79 -1.78
C TRP A 84 4.80 -5.14 -1.59
N HIS A 85 5.23 -4.92 -0.35
CA HIS A 85 6.56 -4.36 -0.10
C HIS A 85 7.67 -5.28 -0.62
N ILE A 86 7.59 -6.59 -0.37
CA ILE A 86 8.53 -7.57 -0.91
C ILE A 86 8.55 -7.52 -2.45
N PHE A 87 7.38 -7.45 -3.08
CA PHE A 87 7.26 -7.32 -4.53
C PHE A 87 7.97 -6.06 -5.05
N VAL A 88 7.74 -4.89 -4.44
CA VAL A 88 8.40 -3.63 -4.83
C VAL A 88 9.92 -3.71 -4.66
N VAL A 89 10.40 -4.35 -3.59
CA VAL A 89 11.85 -4.60 -3.40
C VAL A 89 12.41 -5.48 -4.52
N ILE A 90 11.74 -6.58 -4.88
CA ILE A 90 12.16 -7.46 -5.98
C ILE A 90 12.21 -6.70 -7.31
N VAL A 91 11.15 -5.94 -7.63
CA VAL A 91 11.08 -5.12 -8.84
C VAL A 91 12.22 -4.10 -8.85
N SER A 92 12.52 -3.47 -7.71
CA SER A 92 13.61 -2.51 -7.58
C SER A 92 14.97 -3.16 -7.83
N LEU A 93 15.22 -4.37 -7.31
CA LEU A 93 16.47 -5.10 -7.54
C LEU A 93 16.65 -5.48 -9.01
N ILE A 94 15.60 -6.02 -9.63
CA ILE A 94 15.62 -6.39 -11.06
C ILE A 94 15.83 -5.15 -11.93
N GLY A 95 15.08 -4.08 -11.67
CA GLY A 95 15.19 -2.82 -12.40
C GLY A 95 16.56 -2.18 -12.25
N GLY A 96 17.14 -2.19 -11.04
CA GLY A 96 18.49 -1.69 -10.79
C GLY A 96 19.56 -2.48 -11.55
N ALA A 97 19.46 -3.82 -11.54
CA ALA A 97 20.33 -4.69 -12.32
C ALA A 97 20.18 -4.48 -13.84
N GLY A 98 18.97 -4.15 -14.29
CA GLY A 98 18.67 -3.81 -15.69
C GLY A 98 19.08 -2.39 -16.11
N GLY A 99 19.65 -1.58 -15.21
CA GLY A 99 20.11 -0.22 -15.54
C GLY A 99 19.05 0.87 -15.43
N ALA A 100 17.88 0.60 -14.84
CA ALA A 100 16.84 1.62 -14.67
C ALA A 100 17.28 2.69 -13.65
N GLU A 101 17.38 3.94 -14.10
CA GLU A 101 17.91 5.06 -13.30
C GLU A 101 17.22 5.22 -11.94
N TRP A 102 15.90 5.00 -11.88
CA TRP A 102 15.12 5.10 -10.64
C TRP A 102 15.64 4.15 -9.55
N PHE A 103 16.09 2.96 -9.94
CA PHE A 103 16.46 1.89 -9.01
C PHE A 103 17.97 1.77 -8.76
N GLN A 104 18.78 2.65 -9.36
CA GLN A 104 20.24 2.60 -9.20
C GLN A 104 20.74 3.16 -7.86
N LYS A 105 19.89 3.89 -7.12
CA LYS A 105 20.24 4.44 -5.80
C LYS A 105 19.65 3.55 -4.69
N PRO A 106 20.46 2.68 -4.06
CA PRO A 106 19.96 1.82 -3.00
C PRO A 106 19.46 2.66 -1.82
N MET A 107 18.26 2.32 -1.33
CA MET A 107 17.68 2.95 -0.15
C MET A 107 18.40 2.46 1.12
N THR A 108 18.54 3.35 2.10
CA THR A 108 19.08 2.97 3.42
C THR A 108 18.12 2.04 4.15
N ALA A 109 18.63 1.29 5.13
CA ALA A 109 17.81 0.39 5.95
C ALA A 109 16.62 1.12 6.62
N ASN A 110 16.84 2.33 7.12
CA ASN A 110 15.79 3.12 7.78
C ASN A 110 14.65 3.49 6.82
N ILE A 111 14.97 3.81 5.56
CA ILE A 111 13.96 4.10 4.53
C ILE A 111 13.17 2.83 4.24
N GLN A 112 13.83 1.68 4.07
CA GLN A 112 13.14 0.40 3.85
C GLN A 112 12.22 0.02 5.01
N ILE A 113 12.69 0.21 6.25
CA ILE A 113 11.88 -0.02 7.46
C ILE A 113 10.66 0.91 7.49
N SER A 114 10.83 2.19 7.15
CA SER A 114 9.72 3.14 7.07
C SER A 114 8.71 2.71 6.00
N LEU A 115 9.18 2.33 4.80
CA LEU A 115 8.34 1.91 3.68
C LEU A 115 7.57 0.62 3.97
N ILE A 116 8.19 -0.39 4.61
CA ILE A 116 7.45 -1.61 4.95
C ILE A 116 6.35 -1.33 5.98
N ILE A 117 6.61 -0.48 6.99
CA ILE A 117 5.60 -0.09 7.97
C ILE A 117 4.44 0.64 7.27
N LEU A 118 4.77 1.58 6.38
CA LEU A 118 3.77 2.31 5.59
C LEU A 118 2.90 1.37 4.75
N HIS A 119 3.50 0.41 4.02
CA HIS A 119 2.72 -0.57 3.26
C HIS A 119 1.87 -1.49 4.14
N ILE A 120 2.36 -1.88 5.33
CA ILE A 120 1.56 -2.65 6.30
C ILE A 120 0.34 -1.84 6.75
N VAL A 121 0.52 -0.55 7.05
CA VAL A 121 -0.57 0.35 7.45
C VAL A 121 -1.57 0.51 6.31
N TRP A 122 -1.11 0.81 5.10
CA TRP A 122 -1.97 0.94 3.92
C TRP A 122 -2.76 -0.34 3.63
N GLY A 123 -2.07 -1.47 3.58
CA GLY A 123 -2.70 -2.77 3.35
C GLY A 123 -3.70 -3.09 4.46
N GLY A 124 -3.29 -2.92 5.72
CA GLY A 124 -4.11 -3.18 6.90
C GLY A 124 -5.40 -2.35 6.94
N ILE A 125 -5.31 -1.04 6.74
CA ILE A 125 -6.48 -0.14 6.69
C ILE A 125 -7.38 -0.47 5.50
N THR A 126 -6.79 -0.70 4.31
CA THR A 126 -7.54 -1.08 3.11
C THR A 126 -8.31 -2.39 3.34
N GLY A 127 -7.65 -3.42 3.86
CA GLY A 127 -8.28 -4.70 4.15
C GLY A 127 -9.31 -4.64 5.28
N PHE A 128 -9.07 -3.83 6.32
CA PHE A 128 -10.00 -3.65 7.43
C PHE A 128 -11.31 -2.98 7.00
N LEU A 129 -11.22 -1.95 6.15
CA LEU A 129 -12.37 -1.17 5.70
C LEU A 129 -13.07 -1.76 4.47
N TYR A 130 -12.41 -2.65 3.72
CA TYR A 130 -13.02 -3.28 2.56
C TYR A 130 -14.10 -4.29 2.96
N ASN A 131 -15.30 -4.07 2.41
CA ASN A 131 -16.45 -4.94 2.56
C ASN A 131 -16.76 -5.59 1.19
N PRO A 132 -16.37 -6.87 0.98
CA PRO A 132 -16.57 -7.56 -0.29
C PRO A 132 -18.06 -7.69 -0.61
N SER A 133 -18.39 -7.72 -1.91
CA SER A 133 -19.77 -7.97 -2.35
C SER A 133 -20.24 -9.38 -1.93
N GLN A 134 -21.56 -9.63 -1.98
CA GLN A 134 -22.11 -10.95 -1.69
C GLN A 134 -21.56 -12.02 -2.65
N GLU A 135 -21.49 -11.71 -3.95
CA GLU A 135 -20.92 -12.60 -4.97
C GLU A 135 -19.44 -12.96 -4.72
N ALA A 136 -18.70 -12.12 -4.00
CA ALA A 136 -17.30 -12.41 -3.66
C ALA A 136 -17.13 -13.20 -2.37
N LYS A 137 -18.19 -13.47 -1.60
CA LYS A 137 -18.12 -14.33 -0.40
C LYS A 137 -18.30 -15.81 -0.72
N GLU A 138 -18.66 -16.13 -1.96
CA GLU A 138 -18.78 -17.48 -2.53
C GLU A 138 -17.47 -17.90 -3.21
#